data_AF-J9HSA6-F1
#
_entry.id   AF-J9HSA6-F1
#
_cell.length_a   1.000
_cell.length_b   1.000
_cell.length_c   1.000
_cell.angle_alpha   90.00
_cell.angle_beta   90.00
_cell.angle_gamma   90.00
#
_symmetry.space_group_name_H-M   'P 1'
#
loop_
_entity.id
_entity.type
_entity.pdbx_description
1 polymer ?
#
loop_
_entity_poly.entity_id
_entity_poly.type
_entity_poly.pdbx_seq_one_letter_code
_entity_poly.pdbx_strand_id
1 'polypeptide(L)'
;MLVVILVAIGSFVNGDLGLNFAIQGVPYSVNRAIGMGVQPVVSANLTISLNETMDSSGVLGILRSIGNEVVTPLDLLMAGIISAASDKSGDPSTVFASLQLWHWKNLRQLQQIYKQNVSMVITSSLITDYTSPLRNISSILSMLGTLMSTIAKEKQATIMQRLNLNETVDTSLKNLIQVVTNLNRTNYGVYSSVIRASDNSLKSINQTYAAVLSKASNFNNGNMTNLINFLANTSTVASGALDEIQNNTASFTLNLAYALGNQTTNISQSIYNGIRNVSDTASTSDSIYARICERKYAAMFQQSGLSPSRLNFCLQSEGASLSSFAQLVIPAMFADIFRWVGPQVLRINMCSVANGTCSVGAFNAFSDFSSRMSTKYDLMRRAVLAEQDLALYRATSCIDAVSNDIQDLAIIIQDKFVNCMTTGN
;
A
#
# COMPACT_ATOMS: atom_id res chain seq x y z
N MET A 1 -34.29 2.84 8.70
CA MET A 1 -34.52 1.93 9.84
C MET A 1 -35.93 2.02 10.47
N LEU A 2 -36.73 3.06 10.19
CA LEU A 2 -38.04 3.23 10.83
C LEU A 2 -39.24 2.58 10.10
N VAL A 3 -39.15 2.34 8.78
CA VAL A 3 -40.33 1.93 7.97
C VAL A 3 -40.63 0.43 8.03
N VAL A 4 -39.61 -0.43 8.19
CA VAL A 4 -39.79 -1.90 8.25
C VAL A 4 -40.25 -2.38 9.65
N ILE A 5 -39.90 -1.66 10.71
CA ILE A 5 -40.35 -1.98 12.08
C ILE A 5 -41.81 -1.54 12.31
N LEU A 6 -42.29 -0.51 11.60
CA LEU A 6 -43.68 -0.06 11.69
C LEU A 6 -44.70 -1.02 11.02
N VAL A 7 -44.27 -1.86 10.06
CA VAL A 7 -45.14 -2.86 9.44
C VAL A 7 -45.36 -4.09 10.35
N ALA A 8 -44.42 -4.40 11.25
CA ALA A 8 -44.55 -5.54 12.17
C ALA A 8 -45.47 -5.28 13.38
N ILE A 9 -45.75 -4.02 13.72
CA ILE A 9 -46.53 -3.66 14.93
C ILE A 9 -47.97 -3.22 14.59
N GLY A 10 -48.30 -2.99 13.32
CA GLY A 10 -49.61 -2.49 12.87
C GLY A 10 -50.67 -3.54 12.49
N SER A 11 -50.47 -4.83 12.78
CA SER A 11 -51.37 -5.89 12.27
C SER A 11 -52.52 -6.24 13.21
N PHE A 12 -53.42 -5.29 13.48
CA PHE A 12 -54.81 -5.57 13.84
C PHE A 12 -55.74 -4.93 12.80
N VAL A 13 -55.57 -5.29 11.54
CA VAL A 13 -56.58 -5.06 10.51
C VAL A 13 -57.09 -6.44 10.11
N ASN A 14 -58.28 -6.79 10.63
CA ASN A 14 -59.08 -7.89 10.08
C ASN A 14 -59.42 -7.50 8.64
N GLY A 15 -58.63 -7.98 7.68
CA GLY A 15 -58.93 -7.87 6.27
C GLY A 15 -60.12 -8.76 5.95
N ASP A 16 -61.32 -8.18 6.01
CA ASP A 16 -62.51 -8.78 5.46
C ASP A 16 -62.54 -8.39 3.98
N LEU A 17 -62.45 -9.37 3.07
CA LEU A 17 -62.39 -9.17 1.62
C LEU A 17 -63.76 -8.75 1.03
N GLY A 18 -64.46 -7.85 1.70
CA GLY A 18 -65.85 -7.47 1.37
C GLY A 18 -66.87 -8.58 1.61
N LEU A 19 -66.55 -9.56 2.47
CA LEU A 19 -67.46 -10.62 2.90
C LEU A 19 -68.06 -10.28 4.27
N ASN A 20 -69.19 -10.89 4.62
CA ASN A 20 -69.84 -10.69 5.93
C ASN A 20 -69.29 -11.67 6.99
N PHE A 21 -68.14 -12.29 6.72
CA PHE A 21 -67.45 -13.25 7.58
C PHE A 21 -65.95 -13.25 7.29
N ALA A 22 -65.15 -13.01 8.32
CA ALA A 22 -63.70 -13.00 8.23
C ALA A 22 -63.15 -14.40 7.87
N ILE A 23 -62.44 -14.52 6.74
CA ILE A 23 -61.62 -15.71 6.46
C ILE A 23 -60.39 -15.65 7.36
N GLN A 24 -60.50 -16.22 8.57
CA GLN A 24 -59.40 -16.25 9.53
C GLN A 24 -58.15 -16.90 8.92
N GLY A 25 -57.03 -16.17 8.95
CA GLY A 25 -55.69 -16.72 8.67
C GLY A 25 -55.13 -16.55 7.27
N VAL A 26 -55.89 -16.06 6.28
CA VAL A 26 -55.35 -15.82 4.92
C VAL A 26 -54.39 -14.61 4.87
N PRO A 27 -54.74 -13.42 5.41
CA PRO A 27 -53.82 -12.28 5.47
C PRO A 27 -52.55 -12.61 6.27
N TYR A 28 -52.70 -13.32 7.39
CA TYR A 28 -51.58 -13.73 8.24
C TYR A 28 -50.66 -14.75 7.55
N SER A 29 -51.22 -15.75 6.87
CA SER A 29 -50.43 -16.80 6.21
C SER A 29 -49.71 -16.27 4.96
N VAL A 30 -50.34 -15.37 4.20
CA VAL A 30 -49.75 -14.74 3.01
C VAL A 30 -48.70 -13.70 3.41
N ASN A 31 -48.99 -12.81 4.37
CA ASN A 31 -48.00 -11.85 4.87
C ASN A 31 -46.81 -12.55 5.52
N ARG A 32 -47.03 -13.64 6.25
CA ARG A 32 -45.95 -14.43 6.84
C ARG A 32 -45.14 -15.17 5.77
N ALA A 33 -45.78 -15.79 4.77
CA ALA A 33 -45.05 -16.47 3.70
C ALA A 33 -44.22 -15.47 2.88
N ILE A 34 -44.80 -14.37 2.43
CA ILE A 34 -44.09 -13.35 1.66
C ILE A 34 -43.00 -12.69 2.53
N GLY A 35 -43.32 -12.29 3.77
CA GLY A 35 -42.36 -11.68 4.69
C GLY A 35 -41.16 -12.58 5.02
N MET A 36 -41.36 -13.88 5.24
CA MET A 36 -40.27 -14.84 5.49
C MET A 36 -39.35 -15.06 4.27
N GLY A 37 -39.86 -14.87 3.06
CA GLY A 37 -39.05 -14.96 1.83
C GLY A 37 -38.32 -13.66 1.50
N VAL A 38 -38.96 -12.50 1.72
CA VAL A 38 -38.44 -11.17 1.37
C VAL A 38 -37.42 -10.66 2.40
N GLN A 39 -37.63 -10.93 3.69
CA GLN A 39 -36.76 -10.45 4.76
C GLN A 39 -35.28 -10.84 4.57
N PRO A 40 -34.92 -12.08 4.19
CA PRO A 40 -33.54 -12.44 3.87
C PRO A 40 -32.93 -11.63 2.71
N VAL A 41 -33.71 -11.35 1.65
CA VAL A 41 -33.26 -10.57 0.48
C VAL A 41 -33.03 -9.11 0.86
N VAL A 42 -33.97 -8.49 1.60
CA VAL A 42 -33.83 -7.11 2.11
C VAL A 42 -32.62 -6.98 3.05
N SER A 43 -32.43 -7.95 3.95
CA SER A 43 -31.30 -7.96 4.88
C SER A 43 -29.95 -8.09 4.16
N ALA A 44 -29.87 -8.95 3.14
CA ALA A 44 -28.70 -9.06 2.28
C ALA A 44 -28.44 -7.76 1.51
N ASN A 45 -29.48 -7.16 0.93
CA ASN A 45 -29.39 -5.93 0.13
C ASN A 45 -28.89 -4.72 0.95
N LEU A 46 -29.34 -4.58 2.20
CA LEU A 46 -28.83 -3.55 3.12
C LEU A 46 -27.35 -3.74 3.47
N THR A 47 -26.91 -4.98 3.62
CA THR A 47 -25.49 -5.30 3.91
C THR A 47 -24.60 -4.95 2.71
N ILE A 48 -25.10 -5.19 1.49
CA ILE A 48 -24.41 -4.90 0.23
C ILE A 48 -24.25 -3.39 0.00
N SER A 49 -25.29 -2.59 0.28
CA SER A 49 -25.29 -1.13 0.09
C SER A 49 -24.18 -0.38 0.86
N LEU A 50 -23.60 -0.97 1.90
CA LEU A 50 -22.56 -0.35 2.72
C LEU A 50 -21.15 -0.47 2.10
N ASN A 51 -20.94 -1.43 1.19
CA ASN A 51 -19.61 -1.78 0.66
C ASN A 51 -19.49 -1.69 -0.87
N GLU A 52 -20.55 -1.30 -1.57
CA GLU A 52 -20.63 -1.31 -3.04
C GLU A 52 -19.54 -0.45 -3.71
N THR A 53 -19.15 0.68 -3.10
CA THR A 53 -18.09 1.56 -3.63
C THR A 53 -16.68 0.97 -3.51
N MET A 54 -16.51 -0.09 -2.71
CA MET A 54 -15.22 -0.77 -2.49
C MET A 54 -15.09 -2.07 -3.29
N ASP A 55 -16.14 -2.48 -4.01
CA ASP A 55 -16.12 -3.67 -4.85
C ASP A 55 -15.73 -3.37 -6.31
N SER A 56 -14.49 -3.66 -6.66
CA SER A 56 -13.96 -3.49 -8.03
C SER A 56 -14.54 -4.47 -9.05
N SER A 57 -15.18 -5.56 -8.61
CA SER A 57 -15.72 -6.60 -9.50
C SER A 57 -17.15 -6.29 -9.98
N GLY A 58 -17.83 -5.32 -9.35
CA GLY A 58 -19.22 -4.96 -9.66
C GLY A 58 -20.26 -6.00 -9.20
N VAL A 59 -19.83 -7.11 -8.58
CA VAL A 59 -20.71 -8.19 -8.13
C VAL A 59 -21.69 -7.71 -7.06
N LEU A 60 -21.24 -6.87 -6.12
CA LEU A 60 -22.09 -6.26 -5.12
C LEU A 60 -23.14 -5.34 -5.75
N GLY A 61 -22.78 -4.58 -6.80
CA GLY A 61 -23.73 -3.74 -7.52
C GLY A 61 -24.79 -4.55 -8.28
N ILE A 62 -24.38 -5.66 -8.92
CA ILE A 62 -25.31 -6.59 -9.58
C ILE A 62 -26.26 -7.24 -8.55
N LEU A 63 -25.73 -7.72 -7.42
CA LEU A 63 -26.55 -8.30 -6.35
C LEU A 63 -27.53 -7.28 -5.75
N ARG A 64 -27.13 -6.01 -5.65
CA ARG A 64 -28.02 -4.92 -5.25
C ARG A 64 -29.13 -4.68 -6.28
N SER A 65 -28.81 -4.69 -7.58
CA SER A 65 -29.82 -4.57 -8.65
C SER A 65 -30.83 -5.71 -8.57
N ILE A 66 -30.36 -6.96 -8.46
CA ILE A 66 -31.22 -8.15 -8.28
C ILE A 66 -32.07 -8.00 -7.02
N GLY A 67 -31.48 -7.56 -5.90
CA GLY A 67 -32.19 -7.30 -4.66
C GLY A 67 -33.30 -6.26 -4.82
N ASN A 68 -33.04 -5.15 -5.51
CA ASN A 68 -34.02 -4.09 -5.76
C ASN A 68 -35.11 -4.53 -6.75
N GLU A 69 -34.74 -5.22 -7.82
CA GLU A 69 -35.66 -5.76 -8.83
C GLU A 69 -36.61 -6.83 -8.26
N VAL A 70 -36.21 -7.49 -7.18
CA VAL A 70 -37.06 -8.43 -6.43
C VAL A 70 -37.87 -7.70 -5.36
N VAL A 71 -37.25 -6.84 -4.55
CA VAL A 71 -37.91 -6.19 -3.41
C VAL A 71 -38.97 -5.18 -3.85
N THR A 72 -38.70 -4.37 -4.89
CA THR A 72 -39.63 -3.30 -5.32
C THR A 72 -40.98 -3.84 -5.82
N PRO A 73 -41.05 -4.87 -6.69
CA PRO A 73 -42.34 -5.46 -7.08
C PRO A 73 -43.06 -6.15 -5.92
N LEU A 74 -42.33 -6.73 -4.97
CA LEU A 74 -42.89 -7.40 -3.79
C LEU A 74 -43.45 -6.42 -2.75
N ASP A 75 -42.80 -5.27 -2.55
CA ASP A 75 -43.33 -4.18 -1.73
C ASP A 75 -44.60 -3.58 -2.35
N LEU A 76 -44.63 -3.42 -3.68
CA LEU A 76 -45.83 -3.01 -4.40
C LEU A 76 -46.96 -4.05 -4.33
N LEU A 77 -46.62 -5.35 -4.40
CA LEU A 77 -47.59 -6.44 -4.21
C LEU A 77 -48.16 -6.43 -2.79
N MET A 78 -47.32 -6.29 -1.76
CA MET A 78 -47.77 -6.19 -0.37
C MET A 78 -48.62 -4.93 -0.15
N ALA A 79 -48.22 -3.78 -0.70
CA ALA A 79 -49.01 -2.57 -0.64
C ALA A 79 -50.37 -2.73 -1.33
N GLY A 80 -50.42 -3.41 -2.49
CA GLY A 80 -51.65 -3.74 -3.21
C GLY A 80 -52.56 -4.69 -2.43
N ILE A 81 -52.02 -5.75 -1.83
CA ILE A 81 -52.78 -6.70 -1.00
C ILE A 81 -53.30 -6.01 0.27
N ILE A 82 -52.48 -5.18 0.92
CA ILE A 82 -52.89 -4.42 2.11
C ILE A 82 -53.95 -3.40 1.74
N SER A 83 -53.78 -2.67 0.63
CA SER A 83 -54.76 -1.71 0.11
C SER A 83 -56.09 -2.41 -0.17
N ALA A 84 -56.06 -3.53 -0.90
CA ALA A 84 -57.22 -4.37 -1.20
C ALA A 84 -57.91 -4.94 0.06
N ALA A 85 -57.12 -5.34 1.06
CA ALA A 85 -57.65 -5.86 2.34
C ALA A 85 -58.16 -4.75 3.27
N SER A 86 -57.76 -3.50 3.05
CA SER A 86 -58.17 -2.33 3.85
C SER A 86 -59.32 -1.52 3.25
N ASP A 87 -59.65 -1.74 1.97
CA ASP A 87 -60.76 -1.10 1.28
C ASP A 87 -62.10 -1.69 1.78
N LYS A 88 -62.84 -0.88 2.55
CA LYS A 88 -64.12 -1.23 3.16
C LYS A 88 -65.33 -0.94 2.26
N SER A 89 -65.11 -0.50 1.02
CA SER A 89 -66.19 0.01 0.15
C SER A 89 -67.19 -1.06 -0.33
N GLY A 90 -66.91 -2.35 -0.10
CA GLY A 90 -67.86 -3.43 -0.36
C GLY A 90 -68.13 -3.71 -1.84
N ASP A 91 -67.42 -3.06 -2.76
CA ASP A 91 -67.47 -3.35 -4.20
C ASP A 91 -66.24 -4.18 -4.60
N PRO A 92 -66.38 -5.50 -4.82
CA PRO A 92 -65.26 -6.36 -5.20
C PRO A 92 -64.57 -5.90 -6.50
N SER A 93 -65.25 -5.12 -7.34
CA SER A 93 -64.68 -4.64 -8.60
C SER A 93 -63.50 -3.67 -8.41
N THR A 94 -63.42 -2.91 -7.31
CA THR A 94 -62.28 -2.02 -7.01
C THR A 94 -61.08 -2.78 -6.45
N VAL A 95 -61.34 -3.80 -5.62
CA VAL A 95 -60.36 -4.75 -5.08
C VAL A 95 -59.71 -5.58 -6.18
N PHE A 96 -60.53 -6.07 -7.12
CA PHE A 96 -60.01 -6.78 -8.29
C PHE A 96 -59.44 -5.85 -9.36
N ALA A 97 -59.88 -4.57 -9.48
CA ALA A 97 -59.26 -3.59 -10.38
C ALA A 97 -57.82 -3.23 -9.97
N SER A 98 -57.55 -3.15 -8.67
CA SER A 98 -56.19 -2.93 -8.13
C SER A 98 -55.29 -4.16 -8.27
N LEU A 99 -55.85 -5.38 -8.30
CA LEU A 99 -55.17 -6.62 -8.69
C LEU A 99 -55.06 -6.80 -10.23
N GLN A 100 -55.96 -6.22 -11.02
CA GLN A 100 -56.05 -6.33 -12.50
C GLN A 100 -54.95 -5.58 -13.24
N LEU A 101 -54.28 -4.63 -12.60
CA LEU A 101 -53.05 -4.01 -13.12
C LEU A 101 -51.92 -5.03 -13.34
N TRP A 102 -52.07 -6.26 -12.84
CA TRP A 102 -51.10 -7.35 -12.93
C TRP A 102 -51.51 -8.50 -13.89
N HIS A 103 -52.08 -8.18 -15.04
CA HIS A 103 -52.66 -9.10 -16.04
C HIS A 103 -51.98 -10.48 -16.21
N TRP A 104 -52.71 -11.59 -15.96
CA TRP A 104 -52.53 -12.89 -16.67
C TRP A 104 -53.85 -13.70 -16.73
N LYS A 105 -54.37 -13.84 -17.97
CA LYS A 105 -55.21 -14.93 -18.56
C LYS A 105 -56.43 -15.56 -17.86
N ASN A 106 -56.69 -15.42 -16.56
CA ASN A 106 -57.78 -16.15 -15.87
C ASN A 106 -59.08 -15.36 -15.67
N LEU A 107 -59.15 -14.10 -16.13
CA LEU A 107 -60.29 -13.21 -15.86
C LEU A 107 -61.58 -13.49 -16.64
N ARG A 108 -61.55 -14.35 -17.67
CA ARG A 108 -62.78 -14.71 -18.39
C ARG A 108 -63.71 -15.63 -17.60
N GLN A 109 -63.20 -16.34 -16.58
CA GLN A 109 -64.05 -17.20 -15.74
C GLN A 109 -64.76 -16.42 -14.63
N LEU A 110 -64.24 -15.27 -14.19
CA LEU A 110 -64.81 -14.51 -13.07
C LEU A 110 -65.98 -13.59 -13.47
N GLN A 111 -66.08 -13.17 -14.73
CA GLN A 111 -67.23 -12.38 -15.21
C GLN A 111 -68.53 -13.22 -15.34
N GLN A 112 -68.44 -14.55 -15.48
CA GLN A 112 -69.64 -15.40 -15.52
C GLN A 112 -70.18 -15.79 -14.15
N ILE A 113 -69.45 -15.52 -13.05
CA ILE A 113 -69.82 -15.91 -11.68
C ILE A 113 -70.49 -14.75 -10.91
N TYR A 114 -70.97 -13.72 -11.62
CA TYR A 114 -71.52 -12.49 -11.00
C TYR A 114 -72.93 -12.65 -10.39
N LYS A 115 -73.47 -13.87 -10.25
CA LYS A 115 -74.85 -14.08 -9.77
C LYS A 115 -75.06 -15.13 -8.67
N GLN A 116 -74.00 -15.71 -8.09
CA GLN A 116 -74.17 -16.66 -6.98
C GLN A 116 -73.22 -16.37 -5.83
N ASN A 117 -73.75 -16.52 -4.61
CA ASN A 117 -73.14 -16.32 -3.29
C ASN A 117 -71.60 -16.39 -3.29
N VAL A 118 -70.96 -15.25 -2.98
CA VAL A 118 -69.50 -15.09 -2.85
C VAL A 118 -68.88 -16.11 -1.88
N SER A 119 -69.67 -16.61 -0.92
CA SER A 119 -69.33 -17.71 0.00
C SER A 119 -68.98 -19.06 -0.67
N MET A 120 -69.45 -19.30 -1.89
CA MET A 120 -69.26 -20.58 -2.60
C MET A 120 -68.04 -20.55 -3.54
N VAL A 121 -67.48 -19.36 -3.80
CA VAL A 121 -66.40 -19.15 -4.77
C VAL A 121 -65.02 -19.22 -4.11
N ILE A 122 -64.90 -18.88 -2.82
CA ILE A 122 -63.66 -19.04 -2.05
C ILE A 122 -63.65 -20.41 -1.38
N THR A 123 -63.30 -21.44 -2.14
CA THR A 123 -63.09 -22.79 -1.61
C THR A 123 -61.67 -22.93 -1.06
N SER A 124 -61.45 -23.88 -0.13
CA SER A 124 -60.10 -24.23 0.34
C SER A 124 -59.15 -24.62 -0.80
N SER A 125 -59.69 -25.15 -1.92
CA SER A 125 -58.91 -25.41 -3.14
C SER A 125 -58.37 -24.14 -3.77
N LEU A 126 -59.20 -23.09 -3.94
CA LEU A 126 -58.76 -21.79 -4.46
C LEU A 126 -57.70 -21.16 -3.54
N ILE A 127 -57.90 -21.21 -2.22
CA ILE A 127 -56.89 -20.73 -1.25
C ILE A 127 -55.58 -21.52 -1.37
N THR A 128 -55.64 -22.85 -1.58
CA THR A 128 -54.46 -23.70 -1.74
C THR A 128 -53.73 -23.43 -3.06
N ASP A 129 -54.48 -23.18 -4.14
CA ASP A 129 -53.99 -22.85 -5.47
C ASP A 129 -53.27 -21.49 -5.51
N TYR A 130 -53.69 -20.53 -4.67
CA TYR A 130 -52.99 -19.25 -4.51
C TYR A 130 -51.86 -19.31 -3.46
N THR A 131 -52.01 -20.06 -2.38
CA THR A 131 -51.00 -20.13 -1.31
C THR A 131 -49.81 -21.03 -1.63
N SER A 132 -49.98 -22.07 -2.45
CA SER A 132 -48.87 -22.97 -2.83
C SER A 132 -47.82 -22.29 -3.71
N PRO A 133 -48.19 -21.54 -4.78
CA PRO A 133 -47.25 -20.74 -5.54
C PRO A 133 -46.56 -19.66 -4.70
N LEU A 134 -47.30 -18.99 -3.79
CA LEU A 134 -46.73 -17.99 -2.89
C LEU A 134 -45.72 -18.60 -1.89
N ARG A 135 -45.96 -19.82 -1.40
CA ARG A 135 -45.00 -20.56 -0.57
C ARG A 135 -43.77 -20.98 -1.37
N ASN A 136 -43.93 -21.39 -2.63
CA ASN A 136 -42.80 -21.72 -3.51
C ASN A 136 -41.95 -20.48 -3.81
N ILE A 137 -42.59 -19.35 -4.14
CA ILE A 137 -41.92 -18.05 -4.33
C ILE A 137 -41.19 -17.64 -3.05
N SER A 138 -41.84 -17.74 -1.88
CA SER A 138 -41.23 -17.47 -0.58
C SER A 138 -39.98 -18.32 -0.32
N SER A 139 -40.04 -19.62 -0.63
CA SER A 139 -38.89 -20.53 -0.50
C SER A 139 -37.75 -20.14 -1.44
N ILE A 140 -38.05 -19.81 -2.70
CA ILE A 140 -37.06 -19.34 -3.68
C ILE A 140 -36.42 -18.03 -3.24
N LEU A 141 -37.21 -17.07 -2.74
CA LEU A 141 -36.71 -15.80 -2.21
C LEU A 141 -35.84 -15.98 -0.97
N SER A 142 -36.19 -16.91 -0.08
CA SER A 142 -35.38 -17.26 1.08
C SER A 142 -34.04 -17.88 0.69
N MET A 143 -34.04 -18.78 -0.31
CA MET A 143 -32.82 -19.35 -0.90
C MET A 143 -31.97 -18.26 -1.58
N LEU A 144 -32.60 -17.37 -2.34
CA LEU A 144 -31.94 -16.24 -2.98
C LEU A 144 -31.30 -15.30 -1.96
N GLY A 145 -32.02 -14.92 -0.90
CA GLY A 145 -31.49 -14.07 0.16
C GLY A 145 -30.32 -14.72 0.91
N THR A 146 -30.38 -16.04 1.12
CA THR A 146 -29.28 -16.82 1.70
C THR A 146 -28.05 -16.83 0.79
N LEU A 147 -28.25 -17.03 -0.52
CA LEU A 147 -27.20 -16.99 -1.52
C LEU A 147 -26.57 -15.58 -1.61
N MET A 148 -27.40 -14.54 -1.70
CA MET A 148 -26.96 -13.14 -1.70
C MET A 148 -26.16 -12.79 -0.45
N SER A 149 -26.63 -13.21 0.73
CA SER A 149 -25.91 -12.98 1.99
C SER A 149 -24.57 -13.72 2.03
N THR A 150 -24.51 -14.93 1.49
CA THR A 150 -23.27 -15.72 1.40
C THR A 150 -22.26 -15.03 0.49
N ILE A 151 -22.68 -14.64 -0.72
CA ILE A 151 -21.81 -13.94 -1.68
C ILE A 151 -21.38 -12.58 -1.12
N ALA A 152 -22.29 -11.83 -0.48
CA ALA A 152 -21.96 -10.54 0.15
C ALA A 152 -20.91 -10.68 1.27
N LYS A 153 -21.05 -11.67 2.15
CA LYS A 153 -20.07 -11.95 3.21
C LYS A 153 -18.71 -12.36 2.65
N GLU A 154 -18.69 -13.16 1.59
CA GLU A 154 -17.46 -13.57 0.91
C GLU A 154 -16.76 -12.37 0.27
N LYS A 155 -17.50 -11.54 -0.46
CA LYS A 155 -16.95 -10.32 -1.06
C LYS A 155 -16.44 -9.34 0.00
N GLN A 156 -17.13 -9.20 1.12
CA GLN A 156 -16.67 -8.38 2.23
C GLN A 156 -15.38 -8.94 2.86
N ALA A 157 -15.22 -10.26 2.96
CA ALA A 157 -13.97 -10.87 3.41
C ALA A 157 -12.81 -10.60 2.44
N THR A 158 -13.04 -10.69 1.13
CA THR A 158 -12.05 -10.33 0.09
C THR A 158 -11.65 -8.86 0.16
N ILE A 159 -12.61 -7.93 0.34
CA ILE A 159 -12.33 -6.50 0.53
C ILE A 159 -11.46 -6.27 1.78
N MET A 160 -11.82 -6.87 2.91
CA MET A 160 -11.03 -6.76 4.14
C MET A 160 -9.62 -7.33 3.97
N GLN A 161 -9.46 -8.42 3.22
CA GLN A 161 -8.16 -9.00 2.95
C GLN A 161 -7.25 -8.07 2.14
N ARG A 162 -7.83 -7.35 1.15
CA ARG A 162 -7.12 -6.31 0.37
C ARG A 162 -6.77 -5.09 1.23
N LEU A 163 -7.67 -4.65 2.12
CA LEU A 163 -7.39 -3.56 3.05
C LEU A 163 -6.25 -3.88 4.02
N ASN A 164 -6.27 -5.08 4.62
CA ASN A 164 -5.20 -5.55 5.51
C ASN A 164 -3.84 -5.65 4.79
N LEU A 165 -3.85 -6.01 3.50
CA LEU A 165 -2.64 -6.02 2.68
C LEU A 165 -2.09 -4.62 2.47
N ASN A 166 -2.94 -3.63 2.17
CA ASN A 166 -2.52 -2.23 2.04
C ASN A 166 -1.90 -1.72 3.34
N GLU A 167 -2.49 -2.03 4.50
CA GLU A 167 -1.93 -1.64 5.81
C GLU A 167 -0.58 -2.33 6.08
N THR A 168 -0.44 -3.59 5.70
CA THR A 168 0.81 -4.36 5.84
C THR A 168 1.92 -3.80 4.96
N VAL A 169 1.59 -3.45 3.70
CA VAL A 169 2.51 -2.79 2.76
C VAL A 169 2.92 -1.42 3.30
N ASP A 170 1.96 -0.59 3.72
CA ASP A 170 2.23 0.74 4.30
C ASP A 170 3.15 0.66 5.53
N THR A 171 2.88 -0.27 6.45
CA THR A 171 3.75 -0.52 7.61
C THR A 171 5.15 -0.97 7.19
N SER A 172 5.26 -1.83 6.17
CA SER A 172 6.55 -2.27 5.63
C SER A 172 7.35 -1.11 5.02
N LEU A 173 6.67 -0.20 4.32
CA LEU A 173 7.28 1.01 3.75
C LEU A 173 7.74 1.98 4.84
N LYS A 174 6.96 2.18 5.91
CA LYS A 174 7.37 2.99 7.07
C LYS A 174 8.65 2.45 7.73
N ASN A 175 8.75 1.13 7.89
CA ASN A 175 9.96 0.50 8.43
C ASN A 175 11.16 0.70 7.49
N LEU A 176 10.95 0.61 6.18
CA LEU A 176 12.00 0.86 5.19
C LEU A 176 12.51 2.30 5.24
N ILE A 177 11.62 3.29 5.40
CA ILE A 177 12.00 4.71 5.56
C ILE A 177 12.97 4.90 6.72
N GLN A 178 12.76 4.20 7.85
CA GLN A 178 13.66 4.28 8.99
C GLN A 178 15.07 3.75 8.66
N VAL A 179 15.16 2.65 7.92
CA VAL A 179 16.45 2.05 7.51
C VAL A 179 17.17 2.96 6.51
N VAL A 180 16.45 3.55 5.55
CA VAL A 180 17.00 4.54 4.61
C VAL A 180 17.53 5.76 5.33
N THR A 181 16.77 6.28 6.30
CA THR A 181 17.18 7.42 7.12
C THR A 181 18.48 7.11 7.87
N ASN A 182 18.62 5.90 8.40
CA ASN A 182 19.84 5.46 9.07
C ASN A 182 21.03 5.38 8.10
N LEU A 183 20.85 4.82 6.90
CA LEU A 183 21.90 4.75 5.89
C LEU A 183 22.33 6.15 5.43
N ASN A 184 21.38 7.04 5.13
CA ASN A 184 21.67 8.43 4.77
C ASN A 184 22.42 9.16 5.87
N ARG A 185 22.03 8.97 7.13
CA ARG A 185 22.75 9.52 8.29
C ARG A 185 24.17 8.99 8.39
N THR A 186 24.39 7.70 8.13
CA THR A 186 25.73 7.11 8.10
C THR A 186 26.57 7.67 6.96
N ASN A 187 26.01 7.81 5.76
CA ASN A 187 26.68 8.42 4.61
C ASN A 187 27.07 9.88 4.90
N TYR A 188 26.17 10.66 5.49
CA TYR A 188 26.51 12.01 5.96
C TYR A 188 27.58 11.99 7.07
N GLY A 189 27.58 10.96 7.92
CA GLY A 189 28.61 10.70 8.92
C GLY A 189 29.99 10.48 8.30
N VAL A 190 30.09 9.84 7.13
CA VAL A 190 31.34 9.73 6.35
C VAL A 190 31.83 11.12 5.98
N TYR A 191 30.99 11.94 5.33
CA TYR A 191 31.32 13.31 4.95
C TYR A 191 31.75 14.17 6.15
N SER A 192 30.97 14.14 7.24
CA SER A 192 31.28 14.87 8.48
C SER A 192 32.62 14.43 9.09
N SER A 193 32.95 13.13 8.99
CA SER A 193 34.25 12.61 9.43
C SER A 193 35.40 13.14 8.58
N VAL A 194 35.23 13.25 7.27
CA VAL A 194 36.21 13.87 6.36
C VAL A 194 36.41 15.34 6.72
N ILE A 195 35.33 16.13 6.87
CA ILE A 195 35.42 17.55 7.25
C ILE A 195 36.24 17.69 8.53
N ARG A 196 35.84 16.98 9.60
CA ARG A 196 36.50 17.09 10.90
C ARG A 196 37.97 16.68 10.83
N ALA A 197 38.30 15.63 10.08
CA ALA A 197 39.68 15.20 9.89
C ALA A 197 40.49 16.22 9.06
N SER A 198 39.88 16.83 8.04
CA SER A 198 40.47 17.89 7.23
C SER A 198 40.74 19.15 8.05
N ASP A 199 39.78 19.63 8.82
CA ASP A 199 39.92 20.80 9.70
C ASP A 199 41.04 20.59 10.73
N ASN A 200 41.08 19.40 11.35
CA ASN A 200 42.14 19.03 12.27
C ASN A 200 43.51 19.02 11.57
N SER A 201 43.59 18.44 10.36
CA SER A 201 44.81 18.43 9.56
C SER A 201 45.28 19.86 9.25
N LEU A 202 44.42 20.71 8.69
CA LEU A 202 44.73 22.11 8.37
C LEU A 202 45.18 22.90 9.60
N LYS A 203 44.51 22.72 10.74
CA LYS A 203 44.88 23.35 12.00
C LYS A 203 46.27 22.90 12.45
N SER A 204 46.56 21.60 12.43
CA SER A 204 47.86 21.07 12.80
C SER A 204 48.97 21.52 11.85
N ILE A 205 48.69 21.60 10.54
CA ILE A 205 49.62 22.15 9.54
C ILE A 205 49.94 23.61 9.87
N ASN A 206 48.92 24.46 10.06
CA ASN A 206 49.12 25.87 10.39
C ASN A 206 49.89 26.07 11.70
N GLN A 207 49.58 25.27 12.73
CA GLN A 207 50.32 25.30 14.00
C GLN A 207 51.79 24.91 13.83
N THR A 208 52.09 23.92 12.99
CA THR A 208 53.47 23.46 12.73
C THR A 208 54.31 24.58 12.11
N TYR A 209 53.75 25.39 11.21
CA TYR A 209 54.46 26.50 10.56
C TYR A 209 54.38 27.85 11.30
N ALA A 210 53.54 27.98 12.33
CA ALA A 210 53.34 29.24 13.06
C ALA A 210 54.65 29.78 13.67
N ALA A 211 55.53 28.91 14.16
CA ALA A 211 56.83 29.30 14.72
C ALA A 211 57.79 29.84 13.67
N VAL A 212 57.71 29.34 12.43
CA VAL A 212 58.52 29.83 11.29
C VAL A 212 57.99 31.18 10.81
N LEU A 213 56.67 31.30 10.68
CA LEU A 213 56.00 32.53 10.24
C LEU A 213 56.21 33.70 11.23
N SER A 214 56.15 33.44 12.54
CA SER A 214 56.35 34.48 13.57
C SER A 214 57.80 35.00 13.65
N LYS A 215 58.77 34.29 13.04
CA LYS A 215 60.19 34.66 13.02
C LYS A 215 60.67 34.86 11.58
N ALA A 216 59.84 35.44 10.72
CA ALA A 216 60.12 35.55 9.29
C ALA A 216 61.49 36.20 8.98
N SER A 217 61.89 37.24 9.72
CA SER A 217 63.20 37.90 9.57
C SER A 217 64.40 36.96 9.77
N ASN A 218 64.20 35.87 10.50
CA ASN A 218 65.25 34.94 10.87
C ASN A 218 65.40 33.81 9.84
N PHE A 219 64.53 33.70 8.84
CA PHE A 219 64.60 32.63 7.84
C PHE A 219 64.52 33.20 6.42
N ASN A 220 65.28 32.60 5.50
CA ASN A 220 65.21 32.87 4.06
C ASN A 220 65.24 34.37 3.67
N ASN A 221 66.03 35.17 4.39
CA ASN A 221 66.11 36.63 4.21
C ASN A 221 64.75 37.35 4.30
N GLY A 222 63.80 36.81 5.07
CA GLY A 222 62.44 37.34 5.17
C GLY A 222 61.50 36.93 4.04
N ASN A 223 61.97 36.18 3.03
CA ASN A 223 61.13 35.74 1.93
C ASN A 223 60.30 34.50 2.32
N MET A 224 59.01 34.72 2.58
CA MET A 224 58.05 33.68 3.00
C MET A 224 57.09 33.27 1.89
N THR A 225 57.23 33.80 0.67
CA THR A 225 56.24 33.66 -0.41
C THR A 225 55.89 32.20 -0.70
N ASN A 226 56.87 31.30 -0.78
CA ASN A 226 56.63 29.88 -1.07
C ASN A 226 55.88 29.17 0.07
N LEU A 227 56.17 29.51 1.33
CA LEU A 227 55.46 28.95 2.49
C LEU A 227 54.01 29.46 2.53
N ILE A 228 53.80 30.76 2.34
CA ILE A 228 52.46 31.36 2.32
C ILE A 228 51.63 30.74 1.18
N ASN A 229 52.21 30.60 -0.01
CA ASN A 229 51.56 29.97 -1.16
C ASN A 229 51.24 28.49 -0.89
N PHE A 230 52.13 27.75 -0.22
CA PHE A 230 51.88 26.36 0.18
C PHE A 230 50.68 26.24 1.14
N LEU A 231 50.61 27.10 2.16
CA LEU A 231 49.50 27.09 3.13
C LEU A 231 48.18 27.46 2.45
N ALA A 232 48.18 28.47 1.59
CA ALA A 232 47.01 28.86 0.81
C ALA A 232 46.54 27.73 -0.12
N ASN A 233 47.47 27.13 -0.88
CA ASN A 233 47.16 26.02 -1.79
C ASN A 233 46.62 24.79 -1.04
N THR A 234 47.19 24.47 0.13
CA THR A 234 46.68 23.37 0.97
C THR A 234 45.22 23.60 1.37
N SER A 235 44.85 24.83 1.74
CA SER A 235 43.46 25.18 2.05
C SER A 235 42.54 25.05 0.83
N THR A 236 42.98 25.51 -0.34
CA THR A 236 42.20 25.45 -1.59
C THR A 236 41.97 24.02 -2.07
N VAL A 237 43.00 23.18 -2.01
CA VAL A 237 42.91 21.76 -2.36
C VAL A 237 41.96 21.04 -1.40
N ALA A 238 42.07 21.31 -0.10
CA ALA A 238 41.20 20.70 0.90
C ALA A 238 39.74 21.08 0.67
N SER A 239 39.44 22.36 0.41
CA SER A 239 38.06 22.80 0.14
C SER A 239 37.50 22.17 -1.13
N GLY A 240 38.27 22.15 -2.23
CA GLY A 240 37.81 21.52 -3.48
C GLY A 240 37.49 20.03 -3.32
N ALA A 241 38.32 19.30 -2.57
CA ALA A 241 38.05 17.89 -2.26
C ALA A 241 36.78 17.72 -1.41
N LEU A 242 36.54 18.59 -0.43
CA LEU A 242 35.35 18.55 0.42
C LEU A 242 34.07 18.86 -0.37
N ASP A 243 34.10 19.85 -1.28
CA ASP A 243 32.97 20.20 -2.13
C ASP A 243 32.54 19.03 -3.02
N GLU A 244 33.51 18.32 -3.62
CA GLU A 244 33.22 17.13 -4.43
C GLU A 244 32.62 15.99 -3.60
N ILE A 245 33.13 15.74 -2.39
CA ILE A 245 32.57 14.72 -1.48
C ILE A 245 31.16 15.09 -1.02
N GLN A 246 30.91 16.38 -0.75
CA GLN A 246 29.58 16.86 -0.39
C GLN A 246 28.58 16.61 -1.52
N ASN A 247 28.96 16.96 -2.75
CA ASN A 247 28.13 16.75 -3.93
C ASN A 247 27.83 15.25 -4.14
N ASN A 248 28.82 14.38 -3.94
CA ASN A 248 28.60 12.94 -4.05
C ASN A 248 27.72 12.37 -2.93
N THR A 249 27.87 12.89 -1.71
CA THR A 249 27.01 12.53 -0.58
C THR A 249 25.54 12.88 -0.86
N ALA A 250 25.28 14.03 -1.48
CA ALA A 250 23.96 14.43 -1.93
C ALA A 250 23.44 13.53 -3.08
N SER A 251 24.28 13.26 -4.08
CA SER A 251 23.97 12.37 -5.22
C SER A 251 23.60 10.97 -4.76
N PHE A 252 24.38 10.38 -3.84
CA PHE A 252 24.09 9.10 -3.20
C PHE A 252 22.67 9.07 -2.62
N THR A 253 22.32 10.09 -1.85
CA THR A 253 21.03 10.18 -1.15
C THR A 253 19.88 10.24 -2.14
N LEU A 254 20.02 11.05 -3.20
CA LEU A 254 19.02 11.19 -4.26
C LEU A 254 18.83 9.88 -5.03
N ASN A 255 19.92 9.26 -5.47
CA ASN A 255 19.88 8.05 -6.29
C ASN A 255 19.33 6.86 -5.50
N LEU A 256 19.66 6.73 -4.21
CA LEU A 256 19.09 5.72 -3.34
C LEU A 256 17.58 5.90 -3.18
N ALA A 257 17.13 7.14 -2.94
CA ALA A 257 15.71 7.47 -2.81
C ALA A 257 14.94 7.15 -4.11
N TYR A 258 15.50 7.48 -5.27
CA TYR A 258 14.92 7.17 -6.57
C TYR A 258 14.79 5.66 -6.81
N ALA A 259 15.86 4.89 -6.57
CA ALA A 259 15.86 3.44 -6.75
C ALA A 259 14.82 2.76 -5.84
N LEU A 260 14.77 3.14 -4.56
CA LEU A 260 13.80 2.60 -3.62
C LEU A 260 12.36 3.02 -3.96
N GLY A 261 12.13 4.27 -4.33
CA GLY A 261 10.80 4.75 -4.73
C GLY A 261 10.25 3.99 -5.93
N ASN A 262 11.10 3.76 -6.95
CA ASN A 262 10.71 2.98 -8.12
C ASN A 262 10.40 1.52 -7.75
N GLN A 263 11.30 0.85 -7.01
CA GLN A 263 11.13 -0.57 -6.72
C GLN A 263 10.02 -0.85 -5.70
N THR A 264 9.83 0.00 -4.70
CA THR A 264 8.68 -0.12 -3.78
C THR A 264 7.34 0.07 -4.50
N THR A 265 7.28 0.95 -5.50
CA THR A 265 6.11 1.11 -6.35
C THR A 265 5.85 -0.14 -7.18
N ASN A 266 6.88 -0.69 -7.84
CA ASN A 266 6.76 -1.91 -8.65
C ASN A 266 6.33 -3.12 -7.82
N ILE A 267 6.91 -3.30 -6.62
CA ILE A 267 6.52 -4.35 -5.67
C ILE A 267 5.06 -4.18 -5.26
N SER A 268 4.67 -2.98 -4.83
CA SER A 268 3.31 -2.71 -4.36
C SER A 268 2.27 -2.95 -5.45
N GLN A 269 2.56 -2.50 -6.68
CA GLN A 269 1.70 -2.73 -7.84
C GLN A 269 1.61 -4.22 -8.19
N SER A 270 2.73 -4.96 -8.16
CA SER A 270 2.74 -6.39 -8.48
C SER A 270 1.92 -7.20 -7.47
N ILE A 271 2.06 -6.89 -6.18
CA ILE A 271 1.28 -7.52 -5.11
C ILE A 271 -0.20 -7.17 -5.25
N TYR A 272 -0.54 -5.89 -5.46
CA TYR A 272 -1.91 -5.42 -5.60
C TYR A 272 -2.60 -6.00 -6.84
N ASN A 273 -1.92 -6.01 -7.98
CA ASN A 273 -2.44 -6.58 -9.21
C ASN A 273 -2.58 -8.10 -9.09
N GLY A 274 -1.63 -8.77 -8.43
CA GLY A 274 -1.69 -10.22 -8.20
C GLY A 274 -2.89 -10.63 -7.34
N ILE A 275 -3.11 -9.99 -6.19
CA ILE A 275 -4.28 -10.30 -5.35
C ILE A 275 -5.59 -9.92 -6.04
N ARG A 276 -5.59 -8.81 -6.79
CA ARG A 276 -6.75 -8.40 -7.58
C ARG A 276 -7.10 -9.46 -8.62
N ASN A 277 -6.10 -9.93 -9.37
CA ASN A 277 -6.28 -10.96 -10.39
C ASN A 277 -6.84 -12.26 -9.79
N VAL A 278 -6.29 -12.73 -8.67
CA VAL A 278 -6.78 -13.93 -7.96
C VAL A 278 -8.26 -13.78 -7.57
N SER A 279 -8.62 -12.67 -6.93
CA SER A 279 -9.98 -12.44 -6.45
C SER A 279 -10.99 -12.16 -7.57
N ASP A 280 -10.62 -11.36 -8.57
CA ASP A 280 -11.52 -11.02 -9.68
C ASP A 280 -11.77 -12.28 -10.54
N THR A 281 -10.73 -13.08 -10.82
CA THR A 281 -10.83 -14.36 -11.53
C THR A 281 -11.65 -15.40 -10.76
N ALA A 282 -11.40 -15.56 -9.45
CA ALA A 282 -12.18 -16.49 -8.64
C ALA A 282 -13.68 -16.12 -8.64
N SER A 283 -13.99 -14.83 -8.60
CA SER A 283 -15.37 -14.37 -8.51
C SER A 283 -16.19 -14.43 -9.79
N THR A 284 -15.53 -14.52 -10.94
CA THR A 284 -16.15 -14.62 -12.27
C THR A 284 -16.09 -16.04 -12.82
N SER A 285 -15.48 -16.97 -12.08
CA SER A 285 -15.27 -18.35 -12.50
C SER A 285 -16.39 -19.28 -12.02
N ASP A 286 -16.82 -20.18 -12.90
CA ASP A 286 -17.77 -21.26 -12.59
C ASP A 286 -17.12 -22.49 -11.91
N SER A 287 -15.79 -22.48 -11.71
CA SER A 287 -15.08 -23.58 -11.04
C SER A 287 -15.57 -23.81 -9.61
N ILE A 288 -15.85 -25.07 -9.27
CA ILE A 288 -16.20 -25.49 -7.90
C ILE A 288 -15.05 -25.26 -6.90
N TYR A 289 -13.81 -25.11 -7.39
CA TYR A 289 -12.63 -24.89 -6.57
C TYR A 289 -12.34 -23.40 -6.31
N ALA A 290 -13.04 -22.49 -6.99
CA ALA A 290 -12.75 -21.06 -7.01
C ALA A 290 -12.50 -20.47 -5.62
N ARG A 291 -13.40 -20.78 -4.68
CA ARG A 291 -13.35 -20.26 -3.30
C ARG A 291 -12.17 -20.81 -2.48
N ILE A 292 -11.87 -22.10 -2.63
CA ILE A 292 -10.78 -22.74 -1.87
C ILE A 292 -9.43 -22.22 -2.40
N CYS A 293 -9.29 -22.13 -3.72
CA CYS A 293 -8.10 -21.61 -4.37
C CYS A 293 -7.89 -20.11 -4.05
N GLU A 294 -8.94 -19.28 -4.13
CA GLU A 294 -8.85 -17.85 -3.77
C GLU A 294 -8.31 -17.70 -2.35
N ARG A 295 -8.93 -18.35 -1.36
CA ARG A 295 -8.49 -18.23 0.04
C ARG A 295 -7.04 -18.65 0.23
N LYS A 296 -6.64 -19.76 -0.38
CA LYS A 296 -5.27 -20.30 -0.27
C LYS A 296 -4.25 -19.33 -0.85
N TYR A 297 -4.44 -18.90 -2.10
CA TYR A 297 -3.44 -18.11 -2.81
C TYR A 297 -3.50 -16.61 -2.48
N ALA A 298 -4.67 -16.06 -2.14
CA ALA A 298 -4.77 -14.69 -1.62
C ALA A 298 -4.05 -14.54 -0.27
N ALA A 299 -4.06 -15.58 0.58
CA ALA A 299 -3.30 -15.58 1.83
C ALA A 299 -1.78 -15.61 1.59
N MET A 300 -1.31 -16.19 0.47
CA MET A 300 0.12 -16.19 0.12
C MET A 300 0.66 -14.79 -0.16
N PHE A 301 -0.17 -13.87 -0.68
CA PHE A 301 0.21 -12.46 -0.89
C PHE A 301 0.52 -11.68 0.40
N GLN A 302 0.09 -12.19 1.56
CA GLN A 302 0.36 -11.59 2.87
C GLN A 302 1.61 -12.17 3.55
N GLN A 303 2.30 -13.12 2.92
CA GLN A 303 3.48 -13.75 3.51
C GLN A 303 4.69 -12.81 3.51
N SER A 304 5.59 -13.02 4.48
CA SER A 304 6.83 -12.24 4.61
C SER A 304 7.73 -12.27 3.37
N GLY A 305 7.65 -13.34 2.56
CA GLY A 305 8.36 -13.47 1.29
C GLY A 305 8.04 -12.38 0.27
N LEU A 306 6.84 -11.79 0.32
CA LEU A 306 6.42 -10.70 -0.57
C LEU A 306 6.48 -9.34 0.11
N SER A 307 6.95 -9.26 1.37
CA SER A 307 6.98 -7.99 2.09
C SER A 307 8.05 -7.05 1.51
N PRO A 308 7.73 -5.76 1.25
CA PRO A 308 8.72 -4.74 0.90
C PRO A 308 9.82 -4.57 1.95
N SER A 309 9.59 -5.01 3.20
CA SER A 309 10.58 -4.96 4.27
C SER A 309 11.83 -5.80 3.99
N ARG A 310 11.79 -6.74 3.04
CA ARG A 310 12.97 -7.50 2.60
C ARG A 310 14.07 -6.61 2.03
N LEU A 311 13.72 -5.44 1.52
CA LEU A 311 14.69 -4.44 1.05
C LEU A 311 15.61 -3.92 2.17
N ASN A 312 15.21 -4.05 3.44
CA ASN A 312 16.01 -3.61 4.58
C ASN A 312 17.38 -4.30 4.65
N PHE A 313 17.46 -5.58 4.26
CA PHE A 313 18.71 -6.34 4.30
C PHE A 313 19.77 -5.75 3.38
N CYS A 314 19.35 -5.20 2.24
CA CYS A 314 20.25 -4.55 1.27
C CYS A 314 20.88 -3.26 1.82
N LEU A 315 20.21 -2.58 2.76
CA LEU A 315 20.65 -1.28 3.27
C LEU A 315 21.50 -1.40 4.54
N GLN A 316 21.21 -2.41 5.37
CA GLN A 316 21.90 -2.60 6.65
C GLN A 316 23.38 -2.97 6.48
N SER A 317 23.70 -3.81 5.49
CA SER A 317 25.10 -4.18 5.18
C SER A 317 25.94 -2.97 4.79
N GLU A 318 25.38 -2.12 3.93
CA GLU A 318 26.08 -0.95 3.40
C GLU A 318 26.28 0.13 4.49
N GLY A 319 25.31 0.28 5.39
CA GLY A 319 25.46 1.13 6.56
C GLY A 319 26.62 0.71 7.45
N ALA A 320 26.81 -0.60 7.66
CA ALA A 320 27.95 -1.11 8.42
C ALA A 320 29.30 -0.87 7.71
N SER A 321 29.35 -1.08 6.39
CA SER A 321 30.54 -0.82 5.56
C SER A 321 30.98 0.64 5.66
N LEU A 322 30.06 1.57 5.41
CA LEU A 322 30.34 3.02 5.44
C LEU A 322 30.76 3.48 6.84
N SER A 323 30.13 2.95 7.90
CA SER A 323 30.53 3.27 9.27
C SER A 323 31.95 2.79 9.57
N SER A 324 32.31 1.59 9.14
CA SER A 324 33.66 1.04 9.32
C SER A 324 34.69 1.87 8.57
N PHE A 325 34.40 2.22 7.31
CA PHE A 325 35.25 3.09 6.50
C PHE A 325 35.49 4.45 7.19
N ALA A 326 34.43 5.08 7.71
CA ALA A 326 34.55 6.36 8.40
C ALA A 326 35.41 6.29 9.67
N GLN A 327 35.33 5.18 10.41
CA GLN A 327 36.04 5.03 11.68
C GLN A 327 37.50 4.59 11.52
N LEU A 328 37.80 3.78 10.51
CA LEU A 328 39.12 3.16 10.36
C LEU A 328 39.95 3.79 9.24
N VAL A 329 39.34 4.04 8.08
CA VAL A 329 40.07 4.45 6.88
C VAL A 329 40.31 5.96 6.88
N ILE A 330 39.28 6.76 7.11
CA ILE A 330 39.41 8.24 7.09
C ILE A 330 40.52 8.73 8.05
N PRO A 331 40.58 8.32 9.34
CA PRO A 331 41.64 8.78 10.23
C PRO A 331 43.03 8.38 9.75
N ALA A 332 43.19 7.18 9.19
CA ALA A 332 44.46 6.69 8.67
C ALA A 332 44.93 7.51 7.45
N MET A 333 44.02 7.87 6.54
CA MET A 333 44.33 8.71 5.38
C MET A 333 44.81 10.11 5.79
N PHE A 334 44.14 10.73 6.77
CA PHE A 334 44.54 12.05 7.28
C PHE A 334 45.81 12.01 8.14
N ALA A 335 46.07 10.90 8.85
CA ALA A 335 47.36 10.69 9.50
C ALA A 335 48.52 10.62 8.49
N ASP A 336 48.30 9.95 7.35
CA ASP A 336 49.29 9.93 6.27
C ASP A 336 49.49 11.33 5.65
N ILE A 337 48.42 12.07 5.36
CA ILE A 337 48.49 13.48 4.90
C ILE A 337 49.38 14.30 5.84
N PHE A 338 49.15 14.23 7.16
CA PHE A 338 49.91 14.98 8.14
C PHE A 338 51.39 14.57 8.19
N ARG A 339 51.68 13.26 8.05
CA ARG A 339 53.06 12.72 8.06
C ARG A 339 53.94 13.34 6.97
N TRP A 340 53.35 13.78 5.86
CA TRP A 340 54.09 14.43 4.77
C TRP A 340 54.43 15.90 5.04
N VAL A 341 53.77 16.55 5.99
CA VAL A 341 53.95 17.98 6.29
C VAL A 341 55.05 18.22 7.33
N GLY A 342 55.09 17.43 8.40
CA GLY A 342 56.06 17.59 9.49
C GLY A 342 57.54 17.60 9.07
N PRO A 343 58.01 16.77 8.11
CA PRO A 343 59.41 16.72 7.69
C PRO A 343 59.98 18.04 7.17
N GLN A 344 59.16 18.97 6.64
CA GLN A 344 59.69 20.24 6.12
C GLN A 344 60.02 21.25 7.21
N VAL A 345 59.22 21.32 8.28
CA VAL A 345 59.58 22.15 9.43
C VAL A 345 60.85 21.63 10.10
N LEU A 346 61.00 20.30 10.19
CA LEU A 346 62.24 19.69 10.67
C LEU A 346 63.44 20.07 9.80
N ARG A 347 63.29 20.05 8.46
CA ARG A 347 64.35 20.48 7.54
C ARG A 347 64.75 21.93 7.71
N ILE A 348 63.77 22.84 7.86
CA ILE A 348 64.05 24.26 8.14
C ILE A 348 64.85 24.39 9.45
N ASN A 349 64.46 23.64 10.48
CA ASN A 349 65.13 23.66 11.79
C ASN A 349 66.51 22.97 11.80
N MET A 350 66.81 22.11 10.82
CA MET A 350 68.14 21.48 10.66
C MET A 350 69.18 22.42 10.04
N CYS A 351 68.76 23.53 9.43
CA CYS A 351 69.69 24.49 8.84
C CYS A 351 70.43 25.27 9.93
N SER A 352 71.75 25.09 10.00
CA SER A 352 72.63 25.78 10.96
C SER A 352 72.76 27.29 10.68
N VAL A 353 72.62 27.69 9.42
CA VAL A 353 72.62 29.09 8.99
C VAL A 353 71.24 29.47 8.48
N ALA A 354 70.58 30.36 9.21
CA ALA A 354 69.15 30.66 9.05
C ALA A 354 68.82 31.35 7.70
N ASN A 355 69.79 32.05 7.11
CA ASN A 355 69.72 32.67 5.78
C ASN A 355 70.70 32.06 4.77
N GLY A 356 71.19 30.84 5.04
CA GLY A 356 72.10 30.13 4.15
C GLY A 356 71.39 29.40 3.01
N THR A 357 72.17 28.79 2.13
CA THR A 357 71.69 27.96 1.00
C THR A 357 70.76 26.83 1.44
N CYS A 358 70.98 26.24 2.63
CA CYS A 358 70.08 25.24 3.23
C CYS A 358 68.65 25.79 3.41
N SER A 359 68.53 26.98 4.01
CA SER A 359 67.25 27.62 4.30
C SER A 359 66.52 27.98 3.00
N VAL A 360 67.23 28.59 2.04
CA VAL A 360 66.69 28.88 0.70
C VAL A 360 66.19 27.60 0.00
N GLY A 361 66.98 26.52 0.05
CA GLY A 361 66.60 25.23 -0.53
C GLY A 361 65.37 24.61 0.13
N ALA A 362 65.26 24.68 1.47
CA ALA A 362 64.09 24.21 2.19
C ALA A 362 62.83 25.00 1.82
N PHE A 363 62.91 26.32 1.67
CA PHE A 363 61.79 27.15 1.25
C PHE A 363 61.41 26.99 -0.23
N ASN A 364 62.37 26.70 -1.12
CA ASN A 364 62.07 26.41 -2.52
C ASN A 364 61.37 25.06 -2.71
N ALA A 365 61.57 24.12 -1.79
CA ALA A 365 60.94 22.81 -1.84
C ALA A 365 59.40 22.84 -1.61
N PHE A 366 58.84 23.91 -1.03
CA PHE A 366 57.40 24.02 -0.77
C PHE A 366 56.51 23.86 -2.02
N SER A 367 57.04 24.14 -3.21
CA SER A 367 56.35 23.88 -4.47
C SER A 367 56.10 22.37 -4.71
N ASP A 368 57.12 21.52 -4.50
CA ASP A 368 57.00 20.06 -4.54
C ASP A 368 56.05 19.54 -3.45
N PHE A 369 56.16 20.08 -2.23
CA PHE A 369 55.23 19.72 -1.13
C PHE A 369 53.78 20.08 -1.43
N SER A 370 53.54 21.20 -2.09
CA SER A 370 52.20 21.60 -2.55
C SER A 370 51.62 20.57 -3.53
N SER A 371 52.42 20.11 -4.50
CA SER A 371 51.99 19.10 -5.48
C SER A 371 51.69 17.74 -4.82
N ARG A 372 52.54 17.30 -3.88
CA ARG A 372 52.32 16.06 -3.13
C ARG A 372 51.09 16.15 -2.22
N MET A 373 50.87 17.30 -1.59
CA MET A 373 49.68 17.56 -0.78
C MET A 373 48.41 17.44 -1.64
N SER A 374 48.40 18.08 -2.82
CA SER A 374 47.33 17.95 -3.80
C SER A 374 47.05 16.48 -4.16
N THR A 375 48.10 15.70 -4.42
CA THR A 375 47.97 14.27 -4.73
C THR A 375 47.35 13.47 -3.58
N LYS A 376 47.69 13.79 -2.32
CA LYS A 376 47.16 13.09 -1.15
C LYS A 376 45.69 13.41 -0.89
N TYR A 377 45.29 14.68 -1.05
CA TYR A 377 43.87 15.05 -0.98
C TYR A 377 43.07 14.47 -2.15
N ASP A 378 43.63 14.39 -3.36
CA ASP A 378 42.98 13.71 -4.49
C ASP A 378 42.78 12.21 -4.23
N LEU A 379 43.78 11.53 -3.66
CA LEU A 379 43.66 10.12 -3.27
C LEU A 379 42.58 9.92 -2.19
N MET A 380 42.55 10.80 -1.18
CA MET A 380 41.51 10.80 -0.13
C MET A 380 40.12 10.97 -0.73
N ARG A 381 39.95 12.00 -1.56
CA ARG A 381 38.71 12.28 -2.28
C ARG A 381 38.25 11.06 -3.07
N ARG A 382 39.11 10.50 -3.93
CA ARG A 382 38.76 9.33 -4.75
C ARG A 382 38.37 8.11 -3.91
N ALA A 383 39.04 7.87 -2.79
CA ALA A 383 38.70 6.74 -1.93
C ALA A 383 37.32 6.91 -1.28
N VAL A 384 36.99 8.12 -0.81
CA VAL A 384 35.67 8.42 -0.23
C VAL A 384 34.58 8.31 -1.29
N LEU A 385 34.78 8.90 -2.46
CA LEU A 385 33.83 8.81 -3.59
C LEU A 385 33.60 7.35 -3.98
N ALA A 386 34.68 6.58 -4.17
CA ALA A 386 34.59 5.17 -4.54
C ALA A 386 33.82 4.34 -3.50
N GLU A 387 34.05 4.54 -2.20
CA GLU A 387 33.32 3.80 -1.17
C GLU A 387 31.83 4.15 -1.17
N GLN A 388 31.48 5.44 -1.33
CA GLN A 388 30.08 5.86 -1.45
C GLN A 388 29.42 5.26 -2.69
N ASP A 389 30.09 5.29 -3.84
CA ASP A 389 29.57 4.78 -5.11
C ASP A 389 29.42 3.25 -5.07
N LEU A 390 30.39 2.53 -4.50
CA LEU A 390 30.30 1.09 -4.29
C LEU A 390 29.15 0.72 -3.34
N ALA A 391 28.98 1.45 -2.26
CA ALA A 391 27.88 1.23 -1.32
C ALA A 391 26.52 1.45 -2.01
N LEU A 392 26.40 2.52 -2.81
CA LEU A 392 25.19 2.78 -3.57
C LEU A 392 24.92 1.66 -4.58
N TYR A 393 25.92 1.28 -5.38
CA TYR A 393 25.79 0.24 -6.39
C TYR A 393 25.37 -1.11 -5.79
N ARG A 394 26.00 -1.52 -4.68
CA ARG A 394 25.64 -2.75 -3.97
C ARG A 394 24.22 -2.69 -3.42
N ALA A 395 23.84 -1.56 -2.82
CA ALA A 395 22.48 -1.36 -2.33
C ALA A 395 21.46 -1.46 -3.47
N THR A 396 21.64 -0.72 -4.57
CA THR A 396 20.69 -0.70 -5.69
C THR A 396 20.60 -2.05 -6.40
N SER A 397 21.74 -2.71 -6.63
CA SER A 397 21.75 -4.05 -7.23
C SER A 397 21.03 -5.08 -6.36
N CYS A 398 21.20 -5.03 -5.03
CA CYS A 398 20.47 -5.89 -4.11
C CYS A 398 18.98 -5.57 -4.09
N ILE A 399 18.61 -4.28 -4.08
CA ILE A 399 17.21 -3.82 -4.13
C ILE A 399 16.53 -4.34 -5.39
N ASP A 400 17.18 -4.22 -6.55
CA ASP A 400 16.65 -4.71 -7.82
C ASP A 400 16.46 -6.23 -7.81
N ALA A 401 17.44 -6.98 -7.31
CA ALA A 401 17.35 -8.44 -7.20
C ALA A 401 16.21 -8.90 -6.28
N VAL A 402 16.06 -8.27 -5.10
CA VAL A 402 14.97 -8.58 -4.17
C VAL A 402 13.61 -8.17 -4.73
N SER A 403 13.54 -7.04 -5.43
CA SER A 403 12.32 -6.60 -6.11
C SER A 403 11.87 -7.59 -7.17
N ASN A 404 12.79 -8.05 -8.02
CA ASN A 404 12.51 -9.05 -9.05
C ASN A 404 12.06 -10.38 -8.42
N ASP A 405 12.72 -10.85 -7.36
CA ASP A 405 12.31 -12.07 -6.65
C ASP A 405 10.88 -11.96 -6.07
N ILE A 406 10.51 -10.80 -5.52
CA ILE A 406 9.14 -10.56 -5.05
C ILE A 406 8.13 -10.59 -6.22
N GLN A 407 8.48 -10.01 -7.36
CA GLN A 407 7.64 -10.04 -8.57
C GLN A 407 7.47 -11.46 -9.11
N ASP A 408 8.55 -12.23 -9.18
CA ASP A 408 8.53 -13.64 -9.61
C ASP A 408 7.67 -14.49 -8.68
N LEU A 409 7.79 -14.30 -7.36
CA LEU A 409 6.94 -14.96 -6.38
C LEU A 409 5.45 -14.61 -6.58
N ALA A 410 5.14 -13.35 -6.89
CA ALA A 410 3.77 -12.91 -7.17
C ALA A 410 3.21 -13.57 -8.43
N ILE A 411 4.02 -13.77 -9.47
CA ILE A 411 3.64 -14.48 -10.71
C ILE A 411 3.44 -15.96 -10.42
N ILE A 412 4.37 -16.60 -9.72
CA ILE A 412 4.29 -18.03 -9.34
C ILE A 412 3.00 -18.32 -8.54
N ILE A 413 2.60 -17.41 -7.65
CA ILE A 413 1.35 -17.56 -6.89
C ILE A 413 0.14 -17.50 -7.83
N GLN A 414 0.13 -16.62 -8.82
CA GLN A 414 -0.94 -16.52 -9.80
C GLN A 414 -1.02 -17.77 -10.68
N ASP A 415 0.11 -18.30 -11.15
CA ASP A 415 0.16 -19.53 -11.94
C ASP A 415 -0.35 -20.73 -11.15
N LYS A 416 0.07 -20.84 -9.88
CA LYS A 416 -0.43 -21.89 -8.97
C LYS A 416 -1.92 -21.73 -8.68
N PHE A 417 -2.41 -20.50 -8.59
CA PHE A 417 -3.84 -20.24 -8.46
C PHE A 417 -4.60 -20.74 -9.69
N VAL A 418 -4.19 -20.40 -10.91
CA VAL A 418 -4.83 -20.87 -12.15
C VAL A 418 -4.84 -22.40 -12.24
N ASN A 419 -3.74 -23.06 -11.85
CA ASN A 419 -3.68 -24.52 -11.78
C ASN A 419 -4.61 -25.12 -10.73
N CYS A 420 -4.76 -24.48 -9.57
CA CYS A 420 -5.72 -24.90 -8.56
C CYS A 420 -7.16 -24.76 -9.05
N MET A 421 -7.47 -23.71 -9.82
CA MET A 421 -8.81 -23.51 -10.38
C MET A 421 -9.28 -24.68 -11.26
N THR A 422 -8.34 -25.41 -11.88
CA THR A 422 -8.63 -26.56 -12.74
C THR A 422 -8.54 -27.90 -12.00
N THR A 423 -7.61 -28.05 -11.06
CA THR A 423 -7.30 -29.35 -10.42
C THR A 423 -7.80 -29.48 -8.98
N GLY A 424 -8.16 -28.38 -8.32
CA GLY A 424 -8.49 -28.32 -6.90
C GLY A 424 -7.31 -28.40 -5.94
N ASN A 425 -6.06 -28.47 -6.45
CA ASN A 425 -4.83 -28.64 -5.65
C ASN A 425 -3.93 -27.40 -5.63
#